data_AF-H1SGD9-F1
#
_entry.id   AF-H1SGD9-F1
#
_cell.length_a   1.000
_cell.length_b   1.000
_cell.length_c   1.000
_cell.angle_alpha   90.00
_cell.angle_beta   90.00
_cell.angle_gamma   90.00
#
_symmetry.space_group_name_H-M   'P 1'
#
loop_
_entity.id
_entity.type
_entity.pdbx_description
1 polymer ?
#
loop_
_entity_poly.entity_id
_entity_poly.type
_entity_poly.pdbx_seq_one_letter_code
_entity_poly.pdbx_strand_id
1 'polypeptide(L)' 'MESKTARFTVLIDPVKKKAFETLCAAQDQTPSQVVRQLIRDYLEQHGVAYATRPQVGATVLAKKDHE' A
#
# COMPACT_ATOMS: atom_id res chain seq x y z
N MET A 1 -12.13 19.85 -8.23
CA MET A 1 -12.17 18.63 -7.41
C MET A 1 -10.79 18.38 -6.88
N GLU A 2 -10.68 18.37 -5.56
CA GLU A 2 -9.47 18.62 -4.79
C GLU A 2 -8.40 17.53 -4.94
N SER A 3 -7.16 17.98 -5.00
CA SER A 3 -5.93 17.21 -5.20
C SER A 3 -5.68 16.23 -4.04
N LYS A 4 -6.36 15.07 -4.03
CA LYS A 4 -6.13 13.97 -3.07
C LYS A 4 -4.78 13.25 -3.25
N THR A 5 -3.81 13.89 -3.90
CA THR A 5 -2.51 13.32 -4.26
C THR A 5 -1.39 14.15 -3.64
N ALA A 6 -0.69 13.59 -2.66
CA ALA A 6 0.55 14.15 -2.14
C ALA A 6 1.76 13.42 -2.75
N ARG A 7 2.87 14.14 -2.93
CA ARG A 7 4.13 13.56 -3.40
C ARG A 7 4.92 13.05 -2.18
N PHE A 8 5.20 11.75 -2.16
CA PHE A 8 6.08 11.14 -1.16
C PHE A 8 7.49 10.97 -1.77
N THR A 9 8.48 11.66 -1.20
CA THR A 9 9.88 11.60 -1.63
C THR A 9 10.71 11.00 -0.50
N VAL A 10 11.46 9.93 -0.78
CA VAL A 10 12.37 9.28 0.16
C VAL A 10 13.75 9.17 -0.46
N LEU A 11 14.79 9.44 0.31
CA LEU A 11 16.17 9.17 -0.09
C LEU A 11 16.49 7.72 0.21
N ILE A 12 16.96 7.00 -0.79
CA ILE A 12 17.37 5.60 -0.69
C ILE A 12 18.74 5.44 -1.35
N ASP A 13 19.54 4.55 -0.79
CA ASP A 13 20.82 4.15 -1.36
C ASP A 13 20.64 3.60 -2.80
N PRO A 14 21.53 3.96 -3.75
CA PRO A 14 21.40 3.57 -5.15
C PRO A 14 21.46 2.05 -5.37
N VAL A 15 22.20 1.30 -4.55
CA VAL A 15 22.29 -0.16 -4.65
C VAL A 15 20.96 -0.79 -4.24
N LYS A 16 20.39 -0.31 -3.12
CA LYS A 16 19.07 -0.77 -2.65
C LYS A 16 17.96 -0.42 -3.65
N LYS A 17 17.99 0.78 -4.23
CA LYS A 17 17.03 1.20 -5.25
C LYS A 17 17.03 0.24 -6.44
N LYS A 18 18.22 -0.08 -6.97
CA LYS A 18 18.36 -0.98 -8.11
C LYS A 18 17.85 -2.39 -7.81
N ALA A 19 18.20 -2.93 -6.65
CA ALA A 19 17.71 -4.25 -6.21
C ALA A 19 16.18 -4.27 -6.08
N PHE A 20 15.59 -3.21 -5.51
CA PHE A 20 14.14 -3.08 -5.38
C PHE A 20 13.45 -2.97 -6.75
N GLU A 21 13.99 -2.16 -7.67
CA GLU A 21 13.47 -2.02 -9.03
C GLU A 21 13.52 -3.36 -9.80
N THR A 22 14.60 -4.11 -9.70
CA THR A 22 14.72 -5.44 -10.31
C THR A 22 13.70 -6.42 -9.72
N LEU A 23 13.52 -6.44 -8.40
CA LEU A 23 12.55 -7.29 -7.74
C LEU A 23 11.10 -6.96 -8.14
N CYS A 24 10.78 -5.68 -8.27
CA CYS A 24 9.46 -5.24 -8.72
C CYS A 24 9.23 -5.62 -10.19
N ALA A 25 10.23 -5.42 -11.04
CA ALA A 25 10.16 -5.77 -12.46
C ALA A 25 9.99 -7.29 -12.67
N ALA A 26 10.61 -8.12 -11.83
CA ALA A 26 10.44 -9.58 -11.89
C ALA A 26 9.03 -10.06 -11.51
N GLN A 27 8.21 -9.20 -10.90
CA GLN A 27 6.84 -9.50 -10.48
C GLN A 27 5.80 -8.70 -11.28
N ASP A 28 6.21 -8.05 -12.39
CA ASP A 28 5.34 -7.18 -13.20
C ASP A 28 4.69 -6.04 -12.38
N GLN A 29 5.35 -5.59 -11.32
CA GLN A 29 4.89 -4.52 -10.46
C GLN A 29 5.74 -3.27 -10.61
N THR A 30 5.12 -2.10 -10.46
CA THR A 30 5.87 -0.84 -10.36
C THR A 30 6.27 -0.59 -8.91
N PRO A 31 7.46 -0.03 -8.65
CA PRO A 31 7.91 0.28 -7.28
C PRO A 31 6.91 1.17 -6.53
N SER A 32 6.27 2.10 -7.24
CA SER A 32 5.24 2.98 -6.68
C SER A 32 3.95 2.24 -6.26
N GLN A 33 3.62 1.10 -6.86
CA GLN A 33 2.50 0.27 -6.41
C GLN A 33 2.87 -0.49 -5.13
N VAL A 34 4.07 -1.08 -5.11
CA VAL A 34 4.58 -1.84 -3.95
C VAL A 34 4.71 -0.95 -2.72
N VAL A 35 5.29 0.25 -2.86
CA VAL A 35 5.42 1.21 -1.75
C VAL A 35 4.06 1.63 -1.21
N ARG A 36 3.07 1.85 -2.09
CA ARG A 36 1.71 2.20 -1.63
C ARG A 36 1.05 1.05 -0.88
N GLN A 37 1.26 -0.20 -1.30
CA GLN A 37 0.75 -1.37 -0.58
C GLN A 37 1.44 -1.49 0.79
N LEU A 38 2.76 -1.39 0.83
CA LEU A 38 3.56 -1.34 2.06
C LEU A 38 3.05 -0.29 3.07
N ILE A 39 2.73 0.93 2.61
CA ILE A 39 2.19 1.97 3.47
C ILE A 39 0.83 1.55 4.05
N ARG A 40 -0.05 0.96 3.24
CA ARG A 40 -1.37 0.48 3.71
C ARG A 40 -1.21 -0.62 4.75
N ASP A 41 -0.46 -1.67 4.43
CA ASP A 41 -0.21 -2.80 5.34
C ASP A 41 0.42 -2.31 6.65
N TYR A 42 1.36 -1.37 6.59
CA TYR A 42 1.99 -0.82 7.78
C TYR A 42 0.99 -0.03 8.65
N LEU A 43 0.14 0.80 8.05
CA LEU A 43 -0.91 1.51 8.80
C LEU A 43 -1.93 0.53 9.41
N GLU A 44 -2.29 -0.53 8.70
CA GLU A 44 -3.20 -1.57 9.20
C GLU A 44 -2.59 -2.36 10.37
N GLN A 45 -1.33 -2.77 10.27
CA GLN A 45 -0.61 -3.46 11.34
C GLN A 45 -0.49 -2.61 12.61
N HIS A 46 -0.38 -1.29 12.46
CA HIS A 46 -0.31 -0.35 13.57
C HIS A 46 -1.68 0.18 14.03
N GLY A 47 -2.78 -0.29 13.46
CA GLY A 47 -4.15 0.10 13.86
C GLY A 47 -4.52 1.55 13.51
N VAL A 48 -3.80 2.19 12.59
CA VAL A 48 -4.02 3.59 12.22
C VAL A 48 -5.08 3.67 11.12
N ALA A 49 -6.28 4.11 11.49
CA ALA A 49 -7.35 4.39 10.54
C ALA A 49 -7.11 5.73 9.82
N TYR A 50 -7.28 5.75 8.49
CA TYR A 50 -7.23 6.97 7.69
C TYR A 50 -8.50 7.11 6.84
N ALA A 51 -8.98 8.35 6.68
CA ALA A 51 -10.30 8.67 6.12
C ALA A 51 -10.52 8.21 4.66
N THR A 52 -9.45 7.91 3.92
CA THR A 52 -9.49 7.47 2.51
C THR A 52 -9.26 5.97 2.33
N ARG A 53 -9.36 5.15 3.40
CA ARG A 53 -9.22 3.69 3.29
C ARG A 53 -10.21 3.14 2.26
N PRO A 54 -9.73 2.60 1.12
CA PRO A 54 -10.62 1.97 0.16
C PRO A 54 -11.24 0.74 0.83
N GLN A 55 -12.56 0.69 0.91
CA GLN A 55 -13.34 -0.45 1.42
C GLN A 55 -13.33 -1.63 0.41
N VAL A 56 -12.19 -1.89 -0.23
CA VAL A 56 -12.03 -3.02 -1.16
C VAL A 56 -11.60 -4.22 -0.32
N GLY A 57 -12.55 -4.81 0.41
CA GLY A 57 -12.32 -6.01 1.21
C GLY A 57 -13.26 -6.21 2.41
N ALA A 58 -13.99 -5.18 2.85
CA ALA A 58 -14.84 -5.29 4.05
C ALA A 58 -16.15 -6.09 3.85
N THR A 59 -16.51 -6.46 2.61
CA THR A 59 -17.80 -7.13 2.33
C THR A 59 -17.80 -8.64 2.61
N VAL A 60 -16.67 -9.31 2.86
CA VAL A 60 -16.65 -10.78 2.97
C VAL A 60 -16.76 -11.33 4.40
N LEU A 61 -16.59 -10.51 5.45
CA LEU A 61 -16.51 -11.02 6.83
C LEU A 61 -17.72 -10.68 7.73
N ALA A 62 -18.73 -9.98 7.22
CA ALA A 62 -19.93 -9.63 8.00
C ALA A 62 -21.14 -10.59 7.81
N LYS A 63 -20.93 -11.77 7.21
CA LYS A 63 -21.97 -12.79 7.01
C LYS A 63 -21.49 -14.18 7.44
N LYS A 64 -21.21 -14.34 8.73
CA LYS A 64 -21.04 -15.61 9.47
C LYS A 64 -20.77 -15.18 10.93
N ASP A 65 -21.55 -15.46 11.96
CA ASP A 65 -22.59 -16.44 12.19
C ASP A 65 -23.52 -15.82 13.25
N HIS A 66 -24.83 -15.74 12.94
CA HIS A 66 -25.85 -15.61 13.96
C HIS A 66 -26.55 -16.96 13.98
N GLU A 67 -26.14 -17.81 14.92
CA GLU A 67 -26.90 -18.96 15.42
C GLU A 67 -27.12 -18.76 16.91
#